data_AF-A0A9R1GY92-F1
#
_entry.id   AF-A0A9R1GY92-F1
#
_cell.length_a   1.000
_cell.length_b   1.000
_cell.length_c   1.000
_cell.angle_alpha   90.00
_cell.angle_beta   90.00
_cell.angle_gamma   90.00
#
_symmetry.space_group_name_H-M   'P 1'
#
loop_
_entity.id
_entity.type
_entity.pdbx_description
1 polymer ?
#
loop_
_entity_poly.entity_id
_entity_poly.type
_entity_poly.pdbx_seq_one_letter_code
_entity_poly.pdbx_strand_id
1 'polypeptide(L)'
;MRSLPLPLLLLGAVLLVAAMLPEGAAAKWTAVNPNGGVVQQVGRFAVIVYDLAHRAGLTYVGVARGETEEAVGGGTIYRLVVAAATPDGSRAQYECLVWGVPASSLSTWKLRRFRKIAMA
;
A
#
# COMPACT_ATOMS: atom_id res chain seq x y z
N MET A 1 -44.33 -21.86 35.35
CA MET A 1 -43.65 -20.86 34.51
C MET A 1 -42.15 -21.06 34.69
N ARG A 2 -41.46 -21.68 33.72
CA ARG A 2 -40.03 -22.04 33.84
C ARG A 2 -39.18 -20.81 33.51
N SER A 3 -38.61 -20.17 34.53
CA SER A 3 -37.69 -19.04 34.38
C SER A 3 -36.38 -19.52 33.75
N LEU A 4 -36.03 -19.00 32.58
CA LEU A 4 -34.75 -19.24 31.93
C LEU A 4 -33.62 -18.67 32.82
N PRO A 5 -32.54 -19.40 33.10
CA PRO A 5 -31.44 -18.88 33.92
C PRO A 5 -30.71 -17.76 33.18
N LEU A 6 -30.61 -16.58 33.82
CA LEU A 6 -29.90 -15.39 33.35
C LEU A 6 -28.52 -15.62 32.69
N PRO A 7 -27.66 -16.57 33.14
CA PRO A 7 -26.36 -16.79 32.48
C PRO A 7 -26.47 -17.30 31.03
N LEU A 8 -27.55 -17.99 30.65
CA LEU A 8 -27.74 -18.44 29.26
C LEU A 8 -28.14 -17.29 28.31
N LEU A 9 -28.82 -16.27 28.82
CA LEU A 9 -29.20 -15.08 28.04
C LEU A 9 -27.98 -14.20 27.71
N LEU A 10 -27.05 -14.07 28.66
CA LEU A 10 -25.81 -13.31 28.45
C LEU A 10 -24.85 -14.01 27.47
N LEU A 11 -24.74 -15.34 27.53
CA LEU A 11 -23.92 -16.10 26.58
C LEU A 11 -24.48 -16.03 25.16
N GLY A 12 -25.81 -16.10 25.01
CA GLY A 12 -26.48 -15.96 23.71
C GLY A 12 -26.33 -14.56 23.11
N ALA A 13 -26.38 -13.51 23.93
CA ALA A 13 -26.20 -12.13 23.47
C ALA A 13 -24.76 -11.86 22.99
N VAL A 14 -23.74 -12.40 23.68
CA VAL A 14 -22.33 -12.27 23.26
C VAL A 14 -22.06 -13.02 21.95
N LEU A 15 -22.65 -14.22 21.78
CA LEU A 15 -22.49 -15.00 20.55
C LEU A 15 -23.18 -14.34 19.34
N LEU A 16 -24.31 -13.67 19.55
CA LEU A 16 -25.02 -12.94 18.49
C LEU A 16 -24.26 -11.68 18.04
N VAL A 17 -23.56 -11.00 18.94
CA VAL A 17 -22.75 -9.81 18.62
C VAL A 17 -21.50 -10.19 17.82
N ALA A 18 -20.87 -11.33 18.10
CA ALA A 18 -19.69 -11.78 17.36
C ALA A 18 -19.98 -12.07 15.86
N ALA A 19 -21.21 -12.51 15.53
CA ALA A 19 -21.62 -12.83 14.16
C ALA A 19 -21.93 -11.58 13.29
N MET A 20 -22.00 -10.40 13.90
CA MET A 20 -22.29 -9.12 13.20
C MET A 20 -21.04 -8.26 13.01
N LEU A 21 -19.87 -8.73 13.47
CA LEU A 21 -18.62 -8.08 13.11
C LEU A 21 -18.41 -8.29 11.61
N PRO A 22 -18.25 -7.22 10.81
CA PRO A 22 -17.88 -7.40 9.42
C PRO A 22 -16.59 -8.22 9.41
N GLU A 23 -16.64 -9.40 8.79
CA GLU A 23 -15.45 -10.19 8.48
C GLU A 23 -14.47 -9.20 7.86
N GLY A 24 -13.34 -8.96 8.54
CA GLY A 24 -12.41 -7.90 8.21
C GLY A 24 -12.14 -7.98 6.71
N ALA A 25 -12.62 -6.96 5.98
CA ALA A 25 -12.58 -6.95 4.53
C ALA A 25 -11.16 -7.30 4.11
N ALA A 26 -10.97 -8.49 3.56
CA ALA A 26 -9.66 -8.98 3.19
C ALA A 26 -9.06 -7.93 2.24
N ALA A 27 -8.00 -7.28 2.70
CA ALA A 27 -7.39 -6.19 1.99
C ALA A 27 -6.96 -6.73 0.61
N LYS A 28 -7.63 -6.22 -0.44
CA LYS A 28 -7.53 -6.74 -1.79
C LYS A 28 -6.75 -5.76 -2.63
N TRP A 29 -5.60 -6.21 -3.09
CA TRP A 29 -4.82 -5.47 -4.06
C TRP A 29 -5.65 -5.19 -5.31
N THR A 30 -5.70 -3.92 -5.69
CA THR A 30 -6.44 -3.41 -6.83
C THR A 30 -5.46 -2.80 -7.83
N ALA A 31 -5.51 -3.25 -9.09
CA ALA A 31 -4.63 -2.74 -10.13
C ALA A 31 -4.82 -1.23 -10.32
N VAL A 32 -3.72 -0.50 -10.54
CA VAL A 32 -3.77 0.94 -10.83
C VAL A 32 -3.49 1.22 -12.30
N ASN A 33 -3.98 2.36 -12.79
CA ASN A 33 -3.52 2.90 -14.05
C ASN A 33 -2.08 3.44 -13.88
N PRO A 34 -1.06 2.86 -14.54
CA PRO A 34 0.33 3.31 -14.40
C PRO A 34 0.54 4.74 -14.88
N ASN A 35 -0.32 5.26 -15.76
CA ASN A 35 -0.28 6.63 -16.26
C ASN A 35 -1.11 7.61 -15.39
N GLY A 36 -1.71 7.14 -14.29
CA GLY A 36 -2.45 7.99 -13.37
C GLY A 36 -1.54 9.01 -12.68
N GLY A 37 -2.01 10.25 -12.54
CA GLY A 37 -1.19 11.35 -11.98
C GLY A 37 -0.64 11.05 -10.59
N VAL A 38 -1.47 10.57 -9.66
CA VAL A 38 -1.02 10.18 -8.31
C VAL A 38 -0.04 9.01 -8.37
N VAL A 39 -0.30 8.01 -9.22
CA VAL A 39 0.57 6.84 -9.37
C VAL A 39 1.97 7.24 -9.85
N GLN A 40 2.05 8.15 -10.82
CA GLN A 40 3.31 8.72 -11.32
C GLN A 40 4.04 9.54 -10.25
N GLN A 41 3.31 10.32 -9.45
CA GLN A 41 3.88 11.07 -8.33
C GLN A 41 4.47 10.13 -7.26
N VAL A 42 3.76 9.05 -6.91
CA VAL A 42 4.24 8.03 -5.97
C VAL A 42 5.48 7.32 -6.50
N GLY A 43 5.49 6.96 -7.78
CA GLY A 43 6.66 6.36 -8.43
C GLY A 43 7.89 7.29 -8.39
N ARG A 44 7.69 8.58 -8.70
CA ARG A 44 8.75 9.59 -8.66
C ARG A 44 9.26 9.81 -7.24
N PHE A 45 8.35 9.92 -6.26
CA PHE A 45 8.69 10.00 -4.85
C PHE A 45 9.58 8.83 -4.41
N ALA A 46 9.23 7.59 -4.78
CA ALA A 46 9.99 6.42 -4.41
C ALA A 46 11.43 6.46 -4.93
N VAL A 47 11.63 6.85 -6.20
CA VAL A 47 12.97 6.94 -6.80
C VAL A 47 13.78 8.06 -6.15
N ILE A 48 13.21 9.26 -5.98
CA ILE A 48 13.92 10.40 -5.37
C ILE A 48 14.34 10.08 -3.94
N VAL A 49 13.44 9.53 -3.12
CA VAL A 49 13.75 9.21 -1.72
C VAL A 49 14.84 8.14 -1.63
N TYR A 50 14.76 7.10 -2.46
CA TYR A 50 15.80 6.07 -2.47
C TYR A 50 17.15 6.63 -2.92
N ASP A 51 17.15 7.42 -4.00
CA ASP A 51 18.35 8.04 -4.55
C ASP A 51 19.02 8.95 -3.52
N LEU A 52 18.28 9.83 -2.85
CA LEU A 52 18.81 10.71 -1.81
C LEU A 52 19.36 9.92 -0.62
N ALA A 53 18.68 8.85 -0.20
CA ALA A 53 19.11 8.05 0.95
C ALA A 53 20.38 7.22 0.67
N HIS A 54 20.59 6.79 -0.58
CA HIS A 54 21.67 5.84 -0.93
C HIS A 54 22.73 6.43 -1.87
N ARG A 55 22.54 7.66 -2.37
CA ARG A 55 23.35 8.29 -3.42
C ARG A 55 23.52 7.38 -4.64
N ALA A 56 22.42 6.77 -5.09
CA ALA A 56 22.44 5.73 -6.12
C ALA A 56 22.58 6.28 -7.56
N GLY A 57 22.39 7.58 -7.75
CA GLY A 57 22.36 8.25 -9.06
C GLY A 57 21.21 7.78 -9.95
N LEU A 58 20.05 7.45 -9.36
CA LEU A 58 18.87 6.98 -10.08
C LEU A 58 18.03 8.15 -10.59
N THR A 59 17.64 8.09 -11.86
CA THR A 59 16.71 9.06 -12.47
C THR A 59 15.36 8.40 -12.73
N TYR A 60 14.28 8.98 -12.23
CA TYR A 60 12.92 8.47 -12.45
C TYR A 60 12.55 8.50 -13.93
N VAL A 61 12.01 7.40 -14.45
CA VAL A 61 11.53 7.33 -15.84
C VAL A 61 10.02 7.12 -15.93
N GLY A 62 9.44 6.25 -15.11
CA GLY A 62 7.99 6.00 -15.15
C GLY A 62 7.56 4.84 -14.27
N VAL A 63 6.25 4.65 -14.14
CA VAL A 63 5.64 3.45 -13.54
C VAL A 63 5.29 2.47 -14.68
N ALA A 64 5.74 1.22 -14.56
CA ALA A 64 5.43 0.18 -15.53
C ALA A 64 4.09 -0.51 -15.22
N ARG A 65 3.86 -0.82 -13.93
CA ARG A 65 2.65 -1.45 -13.42
C ARG A 65 2.56 -1.26 -11.91
N GLY A 66 1.41 -1.56 -11.33
CA GLY A 66 1.28 -1.60 -9.89
C GLY A 66 -0.14 -1.85 -9.44
N GLU A 67 -0.29 -1.79 -8.14
CA GLU A 67 -1.52 -2.09 -7.43
C GLU A 67 -1.54 -1.32 -6.11
N THR A 68 -2.75 -1.11 -5.60
CA THR A 68 -3.00 -0.42 -4.34
C THR A 68 -3.87 -1.25 -3.42
N GLU A 69 -3.72 -0.99 -2.14
CA GLU A 69 -4.50 -1.60 -1.07
C GLU A 69 -4.77 -0.53 0.00
N GLU A 70 -5.94 -0.58 0.63
CA GLU A 70 -6.21 0.26 1.80
C GLU A 70 -5.32 -0.18 2.97
N ALA A 71 -4.65 0.79 3.59
CA ALA A 71 -3.78 0.50 4.71
C ALA A 71 -4.60 0.29 5.99
N VAL A 72 -4.24 -0.71 6.79
CA VAL A 72 -4.75 -0.86 8.16
C VAL A 72 -4.38 0.40 8.95
N GLY A 73 -5.39 1.07 9.53
CA GLY A 73 -5.20 2.34 10.23
C GLY A 73 -5.24 3.59 9.34
N GLY A 74 -5.61 3.44 8.05
CA GLY A 74 -5.87 4.55 7.13
C GLY A 74 -4.74 4.84 6.14
N GLY A 75 -5.13 5.43 5.01
CA GLY A 75 -4.25 5.70 3.88
C GLY A 75 -4.21 4.55 2.87
N THR A 76 -3.25 4.63 1.94
CA THR A 76 -3.13 3.71 0.82
C THR A 76 -1.70 3.18 0.75
N ILE A 77 -1.57 1.86 0.58
CA ILE A 77 -0.32 1.20 0.22
C ILE A 77 -0.27 1.08 -1.30
N TYR A 78 0.81 1.57 -1.89
CA TYR A 78 1.12 1.45 -3.31
C TYR A 78 2.25 0.43 -3.47
N ARG A 79 1.98 -0.67 -4.17
CA ARG A 79 3.02 -1.60 -4.64
C ARG A 79 3.20 -1.36 -6.14
N LEU A 80 4.28 -0.65 -6.50
CA LEU A 80 4.54 -0.27 -7.88
C LEU A 80 5.83 -0.92 -8.39
N VAL A 81 5.88 -1.16 -9.69
CA VAL A 81 7.12 -1.42 -10.42
C VAL A 81 7.46 -0.16 -11.20
N VAL A 82 8.56 0.49 -10.84
CA VAL A 82 9.06 1.72 -11.46
C VAL A 82 10.26 1.42 -12.35
N ALA A 83 10.36 2.12 -13.47
CA ALA A 83 11.55 2.19 -14.28
C ALA A 83 12.39 3.41 -13.85
N ALA A 84 13.68 3.18 -13.66
CA ALA A 84 14.66 4.24 -13.42
C ALA A 84 15.88 4.04 -14.32
N ALA A 85 16.49 5.15 -14.73
CA ALA A 85 17.79 5.14 -15.38
C ALA A 85 18.90 5.14 -14.32
N THR A 86 19.92 4.31 -14.52
CA THR A 86 21.11 4.24 -13.68
C THR A 86 22.19 5.22 -14.16
N PRO A 87 23.26 5.46 -13.38
CA PRO A 87 24.32 6.40 -13.76
C PRO A 87 25.01 6.10 -15.10
N ASP A 88 25.03 4.83 -15.50
CA ASP A 88 25.57 4.37 -16.79
C ASP A 88 24.60 4.59 -17.97
N GLY A 89 23.44 5.21 -17.73
CA GLY A 89 22.38 5.46 -18.72
C GLY A 89 21.50 4.24 -19.03
N SER A 90 21.80 3.07 -18.46
CA SER A 90 20.95 1.88 -18.65
C SER A 90 19.64 2.02 -17.85
N ARG A 91 18.62 1.23 -18.23
CA ARG A 91 17.31 1.26 -17.57
C ARG A 91 17.11 -0.02 -16.77
N ALA A 92 16.65 0.13 -15.54
CA ALA A 92 16.30 -0.98 -14.67
C ALA A 92 14.91 -0.80 -14.07
N GLN A 93 14.26 -1.92 -13.73
CA GLN A 93 13.01 -1.93 -12.99
C GLN A 93 13.23 -2.18 -11.51
N TYR A 94 12.40 -1.55 -10.69
CA TYR A 94 12.44 -1.64 -9.23
C TYR A 94 11.04 -1.83 -8.70
N GLU A 95 10.84 -2.77 -7.79
CA GLU A 95 9.62 -2.84 -7.00
C GLU A 95 9.75 -1.88 -5.81
N CYS A 96 8.77 -1.00 -5.66
CA CYS A 96 8.65 -0.12 -4.50
C CYS A 96 7.33 -0.34 -3.75
N LEU A 97 7.40 -0.17 -2.43
CA LEU A 97 6.24 -0.16 -1.54
C LEU A 97 6.20 1.19 -0.85
N VAL A 98 5.16 1.97 -1.12
CA VAL A 98 4.96 3.31 -0.55
C VAL A 98 3.66 3.35 0.21
N TRP A 99 3.65 3.99 1.37
CA TRP A 99 2.42 4.33 2.08
C TRP A 99 2.20 5.84 2.02
N GLY A 100 0.95 6.28 1.86
CA GLY A 100 0.58 7.68 2.00
C GLY A 100 -0.93 7.88 2.04
N VAL A 101 -1.34 9.09 2.40
CA VAL A 101 -2.74 9.51 2.42
C VAL A 101 -2.92 10.56 1.32
N PRO A 102 -3.58 10.21 0.19
CA PRO A 102 -3.81 11.17 -0.89
C PRO A 102 -4.51 12.44 -0.39
N ALA A 103 -4.09 13.59 -0.91
CA ALA A 103 -4.62 14.92 -0.56
C ALA A 103 -4.47 15.36 0.92
N SER A 104 -3.77 14.60 1.76
CA SER A 104 -3.47 15.01 3.13
C SER A 104 -2.23 15.90 3.19
N SER A 105 -2.34 17.06 3.83
CA SER A 105 -1.19 17.89 4.23
C SER A 105 -0.63 17.51 5.61
N LEU A 106 -1.38 16.70 6.37
CA LEU A 106 -1.03 16.29 7.74
C LEU A 106 -0.24 14.98 7.79
N SER A 107 -0.22 14.22 6.69
CA SER A 107 0.40 12.90 6.62
C SER A 107 1.56 12.91 5.65
N THR A 108 2.71 12.40 6.10
CA THR A 108 3.90 12.26 5.25
C THR A 108 3.86 10.96 4.47
N TRP A 109 4.26 11.03 3.20
CA TRP A 109 4.51 9.85 2.38
C TRP A 109 5.72 9.07 2.91
N LYS A 110 5.65 7.74 2.89
CA LYS A 110 6.69 6.85 3.44
C LYS A 110 7.11 5.80 2.42
N LEU A 111 8.37 5.82 2.01
CA LEU A 111 8.97 4.72 1.26
C LEU A 111 9.31 3.58 2.23
N ARG A 112 8.62 2.44 2.10
CA ARG A 112 8.78 1.28 2.97
C ARG A 112 9.70 0.23 2.39
N ARG A 113 9.77 0.13 1.06
CA ARG A 113 10.63 -0.82 0.34
C ARG A 113 10.99 -0.27 -1.02
N PHE A 114 12.22 -0.52 -1.45
CA PHE A 114 12.69 -0.29 -2.81
C PHE A 114 13.72 -1.36 -3.16
N ARG A 115 13.46 -2.18 -4.18
CA ARG A 115 14.40 -3.24 -4.60
C ARG A 115 14.45 -3.38 -6.11
N LYS A 116 15.65 -3.55 -6.68
CA LYS A 116 15.81 -3.89 -8.09
C LYS A 116 15.18 -5.25 -8.37
N ILE A 117 14.53 -5.41 -9.52
CA ILE A 117 13.97 -6.69 -9.96
C ILE A 117 14.64 -7.13 -11.27
N ALA A 118 14.79 -8.43 -11.46
CA ALA A 118 15.21 -8.98 -12.74
C ALA A 118 14.13 -8.73 -13.78
N MET A 119 14.53 -8.26 -14.97
CA MET A 119 13.65 -8.32 -16.13
C MET A 119 13.59 -9.78 -16.57
N ALA A 120 12.39 -10.36 -16.57
CA ALA A 120 12.12 -11.64 -17.19
C ALA A 120 12.11 -11.48 -18.72
#